data_AF-W7Q3D2-F1
#
_entry.id   AF-W7Q3D2-F1
#
_cell.length_a   1.000
_cell.length_b   1.000
_cell.length_c   1.000
_cell.angle_alpha   90.00
_cell.angle_beta   90.00
_cell.angle_gamma   90.00
#
_symmetry.space_group_name_H-M   'P 1'
#
loop_
_entity.id
_entity.type
_entity.pdbx_description
1 polymer ?
#
loop_
_entity_poly.entity_id
_entity_poly.type
_entity_poly.pdbx_seq_one_letter_code
_entity_poly.pdbx_strand_id
1 'polypeptide(L)'
;MLSVVGLAVSLTFVRFSAPDLALTQLSVEVASMILMILALFFLPQRPPLLVSGRRILRDLILAASLGVVVAMLNYALLTRETLTIADYFLRESLPGGGGTNVVNVILVDFRGFDTLGEITVLTLAGLATFKLLNRMRLFMPSGNLEGIRWSQHRYPMILAVVAQILLPLALLVSVYIFLRGHNQPGGGFIAGLITSVA
;
A
#
# COMPACT_ATOMS: atom_id res chain seq x y z
N MET A 1 -10.78 3.10 -10.32
CA MET A 1 -11.02 1.66 -10.09
C MET A 1 -10.08 1.09 -9.04
N LEU A 2 -8.76 1.38 -9.11
CA LEU A 2 -7.77 0.90 -8.11
C LEU A 2 -8.19 1.19 -6.66
N SER A 3 -8.53 2.45 -6.35
CA SER A 3 -9.03 2.86 -5.02
C SER A 3 -10.26 2.11 -4.51
N VAL A 4 -11.18 1.75 -5.41
CA VAL A 4 -12.39 1.01 -5.05
C VAL A 4 -12.02 -0.42 -4.63
N VAL A 5 -11.07 -1.03 -5.33
CA VAL A 5 -10.55 -2.37 -4.98
C VAL A 5 -9.80 -2.32 -3.65
N GLY A 6 -8.92 -1.32 -3.45
CA GLY A 6 -8.19 -1.15 -2.19
C GLY A 6 -9.13 -0.94 -0.99
N LEU A 7 -10.17 -0.13 -1.16
CA LEU A 7 -11.21 0.06 -0.13
C LEU A 7 -11.98 -1.24 0.15
N ALA A 8 -12.38 -1.99 -0.89
CA ALA A 8 -13.07 -3.26 -0.72
C ALA A 8 -12.21 -4.30 0.02
N VAL A 9 -10.91 -4.35 -0.27
CA VAL A 9 -9.95 -5.23 0.43
C VAL A 9 -9.79 -4.78 1.89
N SER A 10 -9.65 -3.49 2.16
CA SER A 10 -9.55 -2.99 3.54
C SER A 10 -10.81 -3.30 4.36
N LEU A 11 -12.00 -3.10 3.79
CA LEU A 11 -13.27 -3.48 4.43
C LEU A 11 -13.36 -4.99 4.69
N THR A 12 -12.78 -5.81 3.81
CA THR A 12 -12.68 -7.26 4.01
C THR A 12 -11.78 -7.60 5.19
N PHE A 13 -10.63 -6.93 5.34
CA PHE A 13 -9.78 -7.09 6.53
C PHE A 13 -10.48 -6.70 7.82
N VAL A 14 -11.24 -5.59 7.81
CA VAL A 14 -12.08 -5.21 8.96
C VAL A 14 -13.12 -6.28 9.26
N ARG A 15 -13.78 -6.84 8.23
CA ARG A 15 -14.78 -7.91 8.37
C ARG A 15 -14.22 -9.18 9.01
N PHE A 16 -12.93 -9.46 8.80
CA PHE A 16 -12.20 -10.59 9.37
C PHE A 16 -11.35 -10.22 10.60
N SER A 17 -11.63 -9.08 11.25
CA SER A 17 -10.97 -8.66 12.48
C SER A 17 -9.44 -8.51 12.35
N ALA A 18 -8.97 -8.07 11.19
CA ALA A 18 -7.56 -7.79 10.89
C ALA A 18 -7.31 -6.26 10.77
N PRO A 19 -7.40 -5.48 11.87
CA PRO A 19 -7.35 -4.02 11.81
C PRO A 19 -5.97 -3.49 11.37
N ASP A 20 -4.87 -4.14 11.74
CA ASP A 20 -3.52 -3.74 11.29
C ASP A 20 -3.37 -3.88 9.77
N LEU A 21 -3.89 -4.97 9.20
CA LEU A 21 -3.91 -5.18 7.76
C LEU A 21 -4.83 -4.17 7.06
N ALA A 22 -5.96 -3.82 7.67
CA ALA A 22 -6.87 -2.81 7.13
C ALA A 22 -6.21 -1.42 7.06
N LEU A 23 -5.49 -1.02 8.12
CA LEU A 23 -4.78 0.26 8.20
C LEU A 23 -3.60 0.31 7.22
N THR A 24 -2.75 -0.72 7.19
CA THR A 24 -1.66 -0.82 6.22
C THR A 24 -2.19 -0.76 4.79
N GLN A 25 -3.25 -1.51 4.47
CA GLN A 25 -3.84 -1.51 3.14
C GLN A 25 -4.33 -0.12 2.72
N LEU A 26 -4.99 0.62 3.61
CA LEU A 26 -5.45 1.99 3.30
C LEU A 26 -4.26 2.92 3.06
N SER A 27 -3.23 2.86 3.89
CA SER A 27 -2.04 3.70 3.74
C SER A 27 -1.28 3.39 2.44
N VAL A 28 -1.10 2.10 2.12
CA VAL A 28 -0.48 1.66 0.86
C VAL A 28 -1.32 2.08 -0.34
N GLU A 29 -2.65 1.96 -0.26
CA GLU A 29 -3.54 2.39 -1.34
C GLU A 29 -3.38 3.89 -1.63
N VAL A 30 -3.35 4.74 -0.59
CA VAL A 30 -3.13 6.18 -0.76
C VAL A 30 -1.75 6.47 -1.36
N ALA A 31 -0.69 5.85 -0.84
CA ALA A 31 0.66 6.05 -1.35
C ALA A 31 0.79 5.60 -2.83
N SER A 32 0.27 4.42 -3.15
CA SER A 32 0.28 3.89 -4.51
C SER A 32 -0.57 4.73 -5.47
N MET A 33 -1.69 5.30 -5.01
CA MET A 33 -2.50 6.22 -5.80
C MET A 33 -1.71 7.49 -6.14
N ILE A 34 -1.00 8.08 -5.17
CA ILE A 34 -0.16 9.26 -5.41
C ILE A 34 0.93 8.92 -6.44
N LEU A 35 1.63 7.80 -6.26
CA LEU A 35 2.67 7.37 -7.20
C LEU A 35 2.11 7.04 -8.59
N MET A 36 0.93 6.43 -8.66
CA MET A 36 0.25 6.12 -9.92
C MET A 36 -0.15 7.39 -10.66
N ILE A 37 -0.75 8.36 -9.96
CA ILE A 37 -1.12 9.66 -10.55
C ILE A 37 0.13 10.39 -11.03
N LEU A 38 1.21 10.37 -10.24
CA LEU A 38 2.50 10.93 -10.64
C LEU A 38 3.06 10.24 -11.89
N ALA A 39 3.03 8.92 -11.95
CA ALA A 39 3.49 8.16 -13.12
C ALA A 39 2.62 8.45 -14.36
N LEU A 40 1.29 8.46 -14.21
CA LEU A 40 0.35 8.78 -15.29
C LEU A 40 0.49 10.21 -15.79
N PHE A 41 0.85 11.16 -14.92
CA PHE A 41 1.13 12.54 -15.33
C PHE A 41 2.27 12.62 -16.36
N PHE A 42 3.29 11.77 -16.23
CA PHE A 42 4.42 11.72 -17.15
C PHE A 42 4.19 10.81 -18.38
N LEU A 43 3.13 10.00 -18.38
CA LEU A 43 2.78 9.12 -19.50
C LEU A 43 1.92 9.83 -20.55
N PRO A 44 1.95 9.37 -21.82
CA PRO A 44 1.05 9.88 -22.84
C PRO A 44 -0.42 9.73 -22.43
N GLN A 45 -1.15 10.84 -22.41
CA GLN A 45 -2.55 10.87 -21.95
C GLN A 45 -3.55 10.26 -22.96
N ARG A 46 -3.07 9.81 -24.13
CA ARG A 46 -3.89 9.12 -25.13
C ARG A 46 -3.52 7.64 -25.13
N PRO A 47 -4.45 6.74 -24.76
CA PRO A 47 -4.18 5.31 -24.85
C PRO A 47 -3.97 4.93 -26.32
N PRO A 48 -3.16 3.90 -26.62
CA PRO A 48 -3.06 3.37 -27.97
C PRO A 48 -4.44 2.90 -28.40
N LEU A 49 -4.96 3.54 -29.45
CA LEU A 49 -6.18 3.11 -30.11
C LEU A 49 -5.81 1.87 -30.94
N LEU A 50 -6.69 0.86 -30.95
CA LEU A 50 -6.59 -0.41 -31.70
C LEU A 50 -6.03 -1.60 -30.89
N VAL A 51 -6.95 -2.28 -30.20
CA VAL A 51 -6.76 -3.66 -29.73
C VAL A 51 -7.68 -4.55 -30.54
N SER A 52 -7.16 -5.61 -31.17
CA SER A 52 -8.01 -6.51 -31.96
C SER A 52 -8.92 -7.35 -31.04
N GLY A 53 -10.15 -7.63 -31.47
CA GLY A 53 -11.07 -8.47 -30.69
C GLY A 53 -10.51 -9.86 -30.37
N ARG A 54 -9.69 -10.42 -31.28
CA ARG A 54 -8.94 -11.67 -31.03
C ARG A 54 -7.95 -11.55 -29.88
N ARG A 55 -7.25 -10.40 -29.76
CA ARG A 55 -6.33 -10.16 -28.64
C ARG A 55 -7.10 -10.07 -27.32
N ILE A 56 -8.21 -9.32 -27.29
CA ILE A 56 -9.05 -9.20 -26.09
C ILE A 56 -9.57 -10.56 -25.65
N LEU A 57 -10.10 -11.37 -26.58
CA LEU A 57 -10.59 -12.70 -26.25
C LEU A 57 -9.48 -13.62 -25.72
N ARG A 58 -8.30 -13.61 -26.36
CA ARG A 58 -7.14 -14.36 -25.88
C ARG A 58 -6.75 -13.94 -24.47
N ASP A 59 -6.61 -12.63 -24.23
CA ASP A 59 -6.16 -12.10 -22.94
C ASP A 59 -7.21 -12.37 -21.84
N LEU A 60 -8.50 -12.32 -22.18
CA LEU A 60 -9.60 -12.71 -21.29
C LEU A 60 -9.55 -14.19 -20.93
N ILE A 61 -9.37 -15.07 -21.91
CA ILE A 61 -9.26 -16.53 -21.68
C ILE A 61 -8.04 -16.82 -20.79
N LEU A 62 -6.89 -16.21 -21.08
CA LEU A 62 -5.68 -16.39 -20.28
C LEU A 62 -5.89 -15.90 -18.85
N ALA A 63 -6.41 -14.68 -18.65
CA ALA A 63 -6.65 -14.12 -17.32
C ALA A 63 -7.69 -14.95 -16.53
N ALA A 64 -8.80 -15.35 -17.16
CA ALA A 64 -9.83 -16.16 -16.52
C ALA A 64 -9.30 -17.56 -16.15
N SER A 65 -8.56 -18.20 -17.04
CA SER A 65 -7.97 -19.53 -16.78
C SER A 65 -7.00 -19.48 -15.60
N LEU A 66 -6.11 -18.48 -15.54
CA LEU A 66 -5.20 -18.29 -14.41
C LEU A 66 -5.96 -17.98 -13.12
N GLY A 67 -6.99 -17.12 -13.18
CA GLY A 67 -7.83 -16.80 -12.03
C GLY A 67 -8.55 -18.03 -11.46
N VAL A 68 -9.08 -18.90 -12.32
CA VAL A 68 -9.70 -20.17 -11.92
C VAL A 68 -8.67 -21.09 -11.26
N VAL A 69 -7.47 -21.21 -11.83
CA VAL A 69 -6.39 -22.03 -11.22
C VAL A 69 -6.06 -21.53 -9.81
N VAL A 70 -5.84 -20.22 -9.64
CA VAL A 70 -5.54 -19.63 -8.32
C VAL A 70 -6.71 -19.82 -7.35
N ALA A 71 -7.95 -19.64 -7.80
CA ALA A 71 -9.14 -19.85 -6.98
C ALA A 71 -9.28 -21.31 -6.52
N MET A 72 -9.06 -22.26 -7.43
CA MET A 72 -9.10 -23.70 -7.11
C MET A 72 -7.99 -24.10 -6.13
N LEU A 73 -6.78 -23.56 -6.29
CA LEU A 73 -5.68 -23.79 -5.34
C LEU A 73 -6.03 -23.24 -3.95
N ASN A 74 -6.58 -22.02 -3.88
CA ASN A 74 -6.99 -21.43 -2.61
C ASN A 74 -8.11 -22.23 -1.94
N TYR A 75 -9.11 -22.66 -2.73
CA TYR A 75 -10.18 -23.53 -2.23
C TYR A 75 -9.63 -24.84 -1.66
N ALA A 76 -8.75 -25.52 -2.41
CA ALA A 76 -8.12 -26.76 -1.96
C ALA A 76 -7.32 -26.59 -0.66
N LEU A 77 -6.60 -25.49 -0.50
CA LEU A 77 -5.84 -25.19 0.72
C LEU A 77 -6.76 -24.89 1.91
N LEU A 78 -7.83 -24.12 1.71
CA LEU A 78 -8.77 -23.76 2.77
C LEU A 78 -9.58 -24.95 3.27
N THR A 79 -9.84 -25.96 2.43
CA THR A 79 -10.56 -27.18 2.82
C THR A 79 -9.67 -28.24 3.48
N ARG A 80 -8.36 -28.00 3.58
CA ARG A 80 -7.41 -28.96 4.14
C ARG A 80 -7.28 -28.76 5.66
N GLU A 81 -7.24 -29.86 6.41
CA GLU A 81 -6.82 -29.82 7.81
C GLU A 81 -5.33 -29.45 7.89
N THR A 82 -5.04 -28.39 8.65
CA THR A 82 -3.68 -27.88 8.81
C THR A 82 -3.33 -27.74 10.28
N LEU A 83 -2.10 -28.12 10.64
CA LEU A 83 -1.55 -27.82 11.94
C LEU A 83 -1.28 -26.31 12.01
N THR A 84 -1.80 -25.67 13.05
CA THR A 84 -1.71 -24.22 13.25
C THR A 84 -0.75 -23.92 14.40
N ILE A 85 0.03 -22.86 14.25
CA ILE A 85 0.86 -22.28 15.31
C ILE A 85 0.19 -21.04 15.95
N ALA A 86 -1.07 -20.76 15.61
CA ALA A 86 -1.79 -19.60 16.12
C ALA A 86 -1.94 -19.65 17.64
N ASP A 87 -2.21 -20.83 18.20
CA ASP A 87 -2.36 -21.02 19.65
C ASP A 87 -1.09 -20.66 20.42
N TYR A 88 0.08 -20.94 19.84
CA TYR A 88 1.36 -20.55 20.43
C TYR A 88 1.47 -19.03 20.52
N PHE A 89 1.23 -18.31 19.42
CA PHE A 89 1.32 -16.85 19.43
C PHE A 89 0.27 -16.20 20.33
N LEU A 90 -0.96 -16.71 20.34
CA LEU A 90 -2.01 -16.20 21.23
C LEU A 90 -1.65 -16.34 22.72
N ARG A 91 -0.95 -17.41 23.10
CA ARG A 91 -0.51 -17.64 24.48
C ARG A 91 0.75 -16.87 24.84
N GLU A 92 1.71 -16.79 23.92
CA GLU A 92 3.05 -16.27 24.20
C GLU A 92 3.25 -14.78 23.85
N SER A 93 2.35 -14.14 23.10
CA SER A 93 2.52 -12.72 22.73
C SER A 93 2.65 -11.77 23.93
N LEU A 94 1.85 -11.98 24.98
CA LEU A 94 1.96 -11.16 26.18
C LEU A 94 3.13 -11.56 27.09
N PRO A 95 3.29 -12.83 27.53
CA PRO A 95 4.38 -13.19 28.44
C PRO A 95 5.77 -13.18 27.78
N GLY A 96 5.86 -13.54 26.49
CA GLY A 96 7.12 -13.61 25.74
C GLY A 96 7.47 -12.33 24.99
N GLY A 97 6.49 -11.62 24.43
CA GLY A 97 6.70 -10.38 23.66
C GLY A 97 6.30 -9.09 24.38
N GLY A 98 5.62 -9.17 25.52
CA GLY A 98 5.22 -7.99 26.32
C GLY A 98 4.11 -7.13 25.70
N GLY A 99 3.44 -7.61 24.66
CA GLY A 99 2.43 -6.86 23.91
C GLY A 99 1.09 -7.59 23.81
N THR A 100 0.00 -6.83 23.84
CA THR A 100 -1.36 -7.38 23.61
C THR A 100 -1.75 -7.38 22.13
N ASN A 101 -1.04 -6.62 21.29
CA ASN A 101 -1.21 -6.70 19.84
C ASN A 101 -0.40 -7.88 19.29
N VAL A 102 -1.05 -9.03 19.18
CA VAL A 102 -0.45 -10.28 18.70
C VAL A 102 0.22 -10.11 17.33
N VAL A 103 -0.39 -9.35 16.41
CA VAL A 103 0.17 -9.13 15.07
C VAL A 103 1.48 -8.35 15.15
N ASN A 104 1.49 -7.21 15.84
CA ASN A 104 2.70 -6.40 15.98
C ASN A 104 3.82 -7.15 16.71
N VAL A 105 3.48 -7.89 17.78
CA VAL A 105 4.44 -8.73 18.52
C VAL A 105 5.03 -9.83 17.64
N ILE A 106 4.21 -10.48 16.78
CA ILE A 106 4.74 -11.44 15.79
C ILE A 106 5.74 -10.74 14.87
N LEU A 107 5.39 -9.56 14.35
CA LEU A 107 6.24 -8.85 13.38
C LEU A 107 7.56 -8.38 13.99
N VAL A 108 7.56 -7.85 15.21
CA VAL A 108 8.75 -7.19 15.77
C VAL A 108 9.57 -8.08 16.71
N ASP A 109 8.93 -9.01 17.43
CA ASP A 109 9.60 -9.86 18.42
C ASP A 109 9.84 -11.28 17.89
N PHE A 110 8.78 -12.03 17.58
CA PHE A 110 8.93 -13.44 17.19
C PHE A 110 9.51 -13.64 15.79
N ARG A 111 9.10 -12.79 14.84
CA ARG A 111 9.51 -12.83 13.44
C ARG A 111 10.14 -11.51 13.00
N GLY A 112 10.86 -10.85 13.93
CA GLY A 112 11.58 -9.60 13.69
C GLY A 112 12.53 -9.64 12.49
N PHE A 113 13.06 -10.81 12.15
CA PHE A 113 13.93 -10.98 11.00
C PHE A 113 13.22 -10.81 9.65
N ASP A 114 11.94 -11.20 9.56
CA ASP A 114 11.14 -11.00 8.34
C ASP A 114 10.87 -9.51 8.14
N THR A 115 10.55 -8.79 9.21
CA THR A 115 10.36 -7.32 9.19
C THR A 115 11.65 -6.59 8.85
N LEU A 116 12.81 -7.04 9.38
CA LEU A 116 14.12 -6.50 8.99
C LEU A 116 14.38 -6.70 7.49
N GLY A 117 14.04 -7.88 6.97
CA GLY A 117 14.12 -8.18 5.54
C GLY A 117 13.23 -7.25 4.72
N GLU A 118 11.98 -7.04 5.15
CA GLU A 118 11.02 -6.15 4.49
C GLU A 118 11.50 -4.70 4.45
N ILE A 119 11.99 -4.15 5.57
CA ILE A 119 12.58 -2.81 5.67
C ILE A 119 13.81 -2.69 4.77
N THR A 120 14.64 -3.74 4.69
CA THR A 120 15.80 -3.76 3.81
C THR A 120 15.38 -3.70 2.34
N VAL A 121 14.39 -4.49 1.94
CA VAL A 121 13.84 -4.47 0.57
C VAL A 121 13.25 -3.09 0.24
N LEU A 122 12.47 -2.49 1.13
CA LEU A 122 11.90 -1.15 0.92
C LEU A 122 12.98 -0.07 0.80
N THR A 123 14.01 -0.14 1.64
CA THR A 123 15.14 0.77 1.60
C THR A 123 15.90 0.65 0.27
N LEU A 124 16.19 -0.57 -0.15
CA LEU A 124 16.84 -0.83 -1.44
C LEU A 124 15.98 -0.39 -2.63
N ALA A 125 14.66 -0.61 -2.58
CA ALA A 125 13.74 -0.16 -3.62
C ALA A 125 13.72 1.38 -3.70
N GLY A 126 13.72 2.08 -2.57
CA GLY A 126 13.81 3.55 -2.50
C GLY A 126 15.13 4.07 -3.07
N LEU A 127 16.26 3.49 -2.65
CA LEU A 127 17.59 3.85 -3.16
C LEU A 127 17.74 3.55 -4.66
N ALA A 128 17.25 2.41 -5.12
CA ALA A 128 17.25 2.04 -6.54
C ALA A 128 16.40 3.02 -7.35
N THR A 129 15.19 3.37 -6.87
CA THR A 129 14.32 4.36 -7.51
C THR A 129 15.00 5.72 -7.57
N PHE A 130 15.58 6.20 -6.46
CA PHE A 130 16.36 7.44 -6.44
C PHE A 130 17.49 7.42 -7.48
N LYS A 131 18.23 6.31 -7.57
CA LYS A 131 19.34 6.20 -8.52
C LYS A 131 18.87 6.12 -9.97
N LEU A 132 17.75 5.44 -10.25
CA LEU A 132 17.13 5.39 -11.57
C LEU A 132 16.63 6.76 -12.00
N LEU A 133 16.00 7.53 -11.09
CA LEU A 133 15.51 8.88 -11.36
C LEU A 133 16.64 9.91 -11.51
N ASN A 134 17.81 9.64 -10.96
CA ASN A 134 18.94 10.56 -11.01
C ASN A 134 19.36 10.84 -12.47
N ARG A 135 19.22 12.11 -12.90
CA ARG A 135 19.46 12.59 -14.27
C ARG A 135 18.45 12.14 -15.34
N MET A 136 17.33 11.52 -14.98
CA MET A 136 16.26 11.32 -15.94
C MET A 136 15.61 12.65 -16.30
N ARG A 137 15.39 12.86 -17.61
CA ARG A 137 14.65 14.00 -18.14
C ARG A 137 13.21 13.57 -18.36
N LEU A 138 12.34 13.91 -17.42
CA LEU A 138 10.92 13.62 -17.53
C LEU A 138 10.26 14.61 -18.50
N PHE A 139 9.38 14.11 -19.36
CA PHE A 139 8.54 14.93 -20.21
C PHE A 139 7.51 15.67 -19.36
N MET A 140 7.49 17.01 -19.40
CA MET A 140 6.43 17.79 -18.75
C MET A 140 5.33 18.16 -19.76
N PRO A 141 4.10 17.67 -19.60
CA PRO A 141 2.97 18.15 -20.40
C PRO A 141 2.76 19.65 -20.19
N SER A 142 2.58 20.41 -21.26
CA SER A 142 2.34 21.87 -21.21
C SER A 142 0.88 22.24 -20.94
N GLY A 143 -0.04 21.28 -21.04
CA GLY A 143 -1.46 21.43 -20.76
C GLY A 143 -2.18 20.10 -20.64
N ASN A 144 -3.47 20.14 -20.36
CA ASN A 144 -4.35 18.96 -20.34
C ASN A 144 -4.76 18.53 -21.77
N LEU A 145 -5.55 17.45 -21.88
CA LEU A 145 -6.08 16.94 -23.15
C LEU A 145 -6.93 17.96 -23.94
N GLU A 146 -7.52 18.94 -23.26
CA GLU A 146 -8.37 20.00 -23.83
C GLU A 146 -7.57 21.24 -24.26
N GLY A 147 -6.24 21.25 -24.06
CA GLY A 147 -5.37 22.36 -24.41
C GLY A 147 -5.31 23.47 -23.36
N ILE A 148 -5.93 23.28 -22.19
CA ILE A 148 -5.82 24.19 -21.04
C ILE A 148 -4.40 24.06 -20.47
N ARG A 149 -3.68 25.17 -20.41
CA ARG A 149 -2.32 25.21 -19.86
C ARG A 149 -2.35 24.99 -18.35
N TRP A 150 -1.41 24.20 -17.85
CA TRP A 150 -1.24 24.03 -16.40
C TRP A 150 -0.86 25.36 -15.74
N SER A 151 -1.40 25.60 -14.54
CA SER A 151 -1.05 26.78 -13.75
C SER A 151 0.44 26.75 -13.40
N GLN A 152 1.11 27.89 -13.55
CA GLN A 152 2.53 28.05 -13.21
C GLN A 152 2.75 28.30 -11.71
N HIS A 153 1.67 28.50 -10.93
CA HIS A 153 1.76 28.74 -9.49
C HIS A 153 2.13 27.44 -8.77
N ARG A 154 3.41 27.35 -8.37
CA ARG A 154 3.97 26.17 -7.68
C ARG A 154 3.32 25.88 -6.33
N TYR A 155 2.80 26.91 -5.64
CA TYR A 155 2.15 26.79 -4.33
C TYR A 155 0.80 27.51 -4.34
N PRO A 156 -0.29 26.83 -4.71
CA PRO A 156 -1.64 27.39 -4.59
C PRO A 156 -1.95 27.71 -3.12
N MET A 157 -2.46 28.91 -2.83
CA MET A 157 -2.72 29.37 -1.45
C MET A 157 -3.58 28.40 -0.64
N ILE A 158 -4.61 27.81 -1.26
CA ILE A 158 -5.50 26.84 -0.60
C ILE A 158 -4.70 25.61 -0.14
N LEU A 159 -3.86 25.04 -1.02
CA LEU A 159 -3.05 23.87 -0.69
C LEU A 159 -2.03 24.19 0.40
N ALA A 160 -1.38 25.35 0.34
CA ALA A 160 -0.40 25.76 1.35
C ALA A 160 -1.02 25.91 2.75
N VAL A 161 -2.18 26.57 2.84
CA VAL A 161 -2.89 26.75 4.12
C VAL A 161 -3.38 25.42 4.68
N VAL A 162 -3.95 24.56 3.82
CA VAL A 162 -4.43 23.24 4.23
C VAL A 162 -3.26 22.35 4.68
N ALA A 163 -2.14 22.34 3.96
CA ALA A 163 -0.96 21.54 4.29
C ALA A 163 -0.33 21.97 5.62
N GLN A 164 -0.29 23.27 5.94
CA GLN A 164 0.22 23.77 7.21
C GLN A 164 -0.54 23.23 8.44
N ILE A 165 -1.83 22.92 8.28
CA ILE A 165 -2.66 22.34 9.34
C ILE A 165 -2.57 20.81 9.31
N LEU A 166 -2.67 20.20 8.13
CA LEU A 166 -2.72 18.74 7.98
C LEU A 166 -1.38 18.07 8.30
N LEU A 167 -0.26 18.65 7.90
CA LEU A 167 1.07 18.04 8.10
C LEU A 167 1.41 17.78 9.57
N PRO A 168 1.35 18.78 10.49
CA PRO A 168 1.64 18.51 11.90
C PRO A 168 0.63 17.54 12.52
N LEU A 169 -0.65 17.59 12.11
CA LEU A 169 -1.66 16.64 12.56
C LEU A 169 -1.35 15.20 12.10
N ALA A 170 -0.98 15.02 10.84
CA ALA A 170 -0.63 13.71 10.27
C ALA A 170 0.63 13.13 10.93
N LEU A 171 1.65 13.96 11.17
CA LEU A 171 2.85 13.56 11.91
C LEU A 171 2.54 13.18 13.36
N LEU A 172 1.67 13.94 14.03
CA LEU A 172 1.21 13.61 15.39
C LEU A 172 0.46 12.27 15.42
N VAL A 173 -0.45 12.05 14.47
CA VAL A 173 -1.16 10.77 14.33
C VAL A 173 -0.19 9.62 14.03
N SER A 174 0.81 9.84 13.18
CA SER A 174 1.85 8.86 12.88
C SER A 174 2.64 8.45 14.13
N VAL A 175 3.14 9.42 14.89
CA VAL A 175 3.87 9.17 16.16
C VAL A 175 2.96 8.46 17.17
N TYR A 176 1.70 8.86 17.26
CA TYR A 176 0.74 8.19 18.14
C TYR A 176 0.54 6.71 17.77
N ILE A 177 0.34 6.41 16.48
CA ILE A 177 0.18 5.05 15.96
C ILE A 177 1.45 4.21 16.17
N PHE A 178 2.62 4.82 16.03
CA PHE A 178 3.91 4.20 16.31
C PHE A 178 4.00 3.74 17.78
N LEU A 179 3.73 4.66 18.71
CA LEU A 179 3.92 4.42 20.14
C LEU A 179 2.93 3.41 20.74
N ARG A 180 1.69 3.36 20.22
CA ARG A 180 0.65 2.45 20.73
C ARG A 180 0.67 1.04 20.12
N GLY A 181 1.48 0.82 19.08
CA GLY A 181 1.41 -0.38 18.22
C GLY A 181 1.61 -1.70 18.94
N HIS A 182 2.30 -1.68 20.10
CA HIS A 182 2.54 -2.89 20.90
C HIS A 182 1.29 -3.45 21.58
N ASN A 183 0.28 -2.60 21.81
CA ASN A 183 -0.91 -2.97 22.58
C ASN A 183 -2.22 -2.79 21.81
N GLN A 184 -2.22 -1.95 20.78
CA GLN A 184 -3.40 -1.64 19.99
C GLN A 184 -3.05 -1.67 18.49
N PRO A 185 -4.06 -1.70 17.61
CA PRO A 185 -3.80 -1.64 16.17
C PRO A 185 -2.95 -0.41 15.81
N GLY A 186 -1.92 -0.63 15.00
CA GLY A 186 -0.85 0.29 14.72
C GLY A 186 0.50 -0.41 14.54
N GLY A 187 1.59 0.33 14.76
CA GLY A 187 2.95 -0.19 14.64
C GLY A 187 3.83 0.65 13.71
N GLY A 188 5.10 0.23 13.62
CA GLY A 188 6.15 0.98 12.93
C GLY A 188 5.90 1.20 11.45
N PHE A 189 5.42 0.16 10.76
CA PHE A 189 5.19 0.20 9.32
C PHE A 189 4.08 1.18 8.92
N ILE A 190 2.92 1.11 9.59
CA ILE A 190 1.78 2.01 9.34
C ILE A 190 2.18 3.47 9.60
N ALA A 191 2.84 3.73 10.73
CA ALA A 191 3.34 5.06 11.05
C ALA A 191 4.31 5.58 9.97
N GLY A 192 5.25 4.74 9.52
CA GLY A 192 6.16 5.07 8.43
C GLY A 192 5.43 5.46 7.14
N LEU A 193 4.39 4.72 6.76
CA LEU A 193 3.57 5.04 5.59
C LEU A 193 2.81 6.36 5.76
N ILE A 194 2.19 6.61 6.92
CA ILE A 194 1.50 7.87 7.19
C ILE A 194 2.47 9.04 7.09
N THR A 195 3.66 8.93 7.69
CA THR A 195 4.71 9.94 7.59
C THR A 195 5.16 10.18 6.14
N SER A 196 5.22 9.13 5.32
CA SER A 196 5.62 9.27 3.91
C SER A 196 4.59 9.96 3.02
N VAL A 197 3.31 9.88 3.40
CA VAL A 197 2.19 10.49 2.67
C VAL A 197 1.92 11.93 3.12
N ALA A 198 2.23 12.26 4.38
CA ALA A 198 2.05 13.58 5.00
C ALA A 198 2.94 14.66 4.38
#